data_AF-A0A6J0PCK8-F1
#
_entry.id   AF-A0A6J0PCK8-F1
#
_cell.length_a   1.000
_cell.length_b   1.000
_cell.length_c   1.000
_cell.angle_alpha   90.00
_cell.angle_beta   90.00
_cell.angle_gamma   90.00
#
_symmetry.space_group_name_H-M   'P 1'
#
loop_
_entity.id
_entity.type
_entity.pdbx_description
1 polymer ?
#
loop_
_entity_poly.entity_id
_entity_poly.type
_entity_poly.pdbx_seq_one_letter_code
_entity_poly.pdbx_strand_id
1 'polypeptide(L)'
;MEANGSTPHSLVPCSSDETIRFTADFHPTVWGDYFIENYPLPSNLQKSEACVIKRIGELKEEVKSLLKNANDDLQKMELIDALQRLGMAYHFEKEIDEILNQIYNVHIDGESLHVVALHFRLLRQHGYNVPANVFNKFKEVEGGFKATLRNDMKGLLSLYEAAYLGILEEDILDEALNFAKVHLKSMESQTRPPLAAQILDAFEMPLYRRMGRLEAKNYISIYQEDEGQINPVLELAKLDFHMLQSIHREEIRSISIWWKALGLAKKLTFYRDRMVEGYFWTLGIYFEPRYSRARIYLMKVIALLTISDDIYDAYGTLEELQALTEVIQRWDIEAANQLEEVSKLYFLNLYNTFKEFEDELAEEGNSYRVDYLKESFEQERNHVSSAVQCYIKEHGASVQGACEKLLGMIEEEWKILNNECLNMTAMPKSLIMPIINNARTIETMYRKSDSYTHASTTMKDRITLLLVEPISF
;
A
#
# COMPACT_ATOMS: atom_id res chain seq x y z
N MET A 1 20.83 9.86 -7.08
CA MET A 1 20.65 8.70 -6.18
C MET A 1 21.99 8.42 -5.54
N GLU A 2 22.22 8.96 -4.35
CA GLU A 2 23.39 8.57 -3.56
C GLU A 2 23.09 7.19 -2.97
N ALA A 3 23.77 6.17 -3.50
CA ALA A 3 23.77 4.84 -2.93
C ALA A 3 24.68 4.85 -1.68
N ASN A 4 24.15 5.36 -0.57
CA ASN A 4 24.69 5.09 0.76
C ASN A 4 23.76 4.08 1.44
N GLY A 5 23.90 2.81 1.04
CA GLY A 5 23.22 1.66 1.65
C GLY A 5 24.17 0.76 2.45
N SER A 6 25.42 1.18 2.68
CA SER A 6 26.23 0.62 3.75
C SER A 6 26.02 1.50 4.97
N THR A 7 25.15 1.07 5.88
CA THR A 7 25.09 1.58 7.24
C THR A 7 26.52 1.58 7.80
N PRO A 8 27.04 2.68 8.35
CA PRO A 8 28.33 2.66 9.00
C PRO A 8 28.20 1.75 10.23
N HIS A 9 28.77 0.55 10.17
CA HIS A 9 28.85 -0.32 11.34
C HIS A 9 29.73 0.38 12.39
N SER A 10 29.11 1.04 13.36
CA SER A 10 29.82 1.58 14.52
C SER A 10 30.19 0.42 15.44
N LEU A 11 31.51 0.18 15.57
CA LEU A 11 32.08 -0.78 16.51
C LEU A 11 31.83 -0.31 17.94
N VAL A 12 30.80 -0.83 18.60
CA VAL A 12 30.62 -0.68 20.05
C VAL A 12 30.77 -2.06 20.69
N PRO A 13 31.93 -2.40 21.28
CA PRO A 13 32.12 -3.67 21.96
C PRO A 13 31.29 -3.66 23.25
N CYS A 14 30.34 -4.57 23.38
CA CYS A 14 29.70 -4.87 24.66
C CYS A 14 30.42 -6.07 25.28
N SER A 15 31.06 -5.89 26.45
CA SER A 15 31.88 -6.92 27.08
C SER A 15 31.12 -7.74 28.12
N SER A 16 30.93 -9.04 27.84
CA SER A 16 31.24 -10.14 28.76
C SER A 16 31.18 -11.46 27.96
N ASP A 17 32.32 -12.14 27.89
CA ASP A 17 32.67 -13.37 27.13
C ASP A 17 32.69 -13.27 25.59
N GLU A 18 33.80 -13.75 25.01
CA GLU A 18 34.36 -13.55 23.66
C GLU A 18 33.43 -13.87 22.46
N THR A 19 32.36 -13.09 22.28
CA THR A 19 31.61 -13.03 21.02
C THR A 19 31.53 -11.58 20.55
N ILE A 20 32.27 -11.23 19.49
CA ILE A 20 32.17 -9.91 18.86
C ILE A 20 30.85 -9.86 18.08
N ARG A 21 29.86 -9.16 18.61
CA ARG A 21 28.58 -8.93 17.93
C ARG A 21 28.63 -7.62 17.15
N PHE A 22 28.20 -7.66 15.90
CA PHE A 22 27.86 -6.46 15.16
C PHE A 22 26.46 -6.04 15.58
N THR A 23 26.24 -4.75 15.80
CA THR A 23 24.91 -4.19 16.05
C THR A 23 24.71 -3.01 15.12
N ALA A 24 23.55 -2.94 14.47
CA ALA A 24 23.19 -1.78 13.67
C ALA A 24 22.81 -0.60 14.57
N ASP A 25 23.18 0.62 14.14
CA ASP A 25 22.83 1.86 14.83
C ASP A 25 21.49 2.40 14.30
N PHE A 26 20.39 1.87 14.82
CA PHE A 26 19.05 2.30 14.44
C PHE A 26 18.56 3.44 15.31
N HIS A 27 17.97 4.47 14.68
CA HIS A 27 17.34 5.55 15.44
C HIS A 27 16.11 5.02 16.21
N PRO A 28 15.83 5.57 17.42
CA PRO A 28 14.66 5.20 18.21
C PRO A 28 13.35 5.54 17.48
N THR A 29 12.25 4.94 17.90
CA THR A 29 10.91 5.29 17.39
C THR A 29 10.67 6.80 17.49
N VAL A 30 10.10 7.38 16.43
CA VAL A 30 9.76 8.81 16.40
C VAL A 30 8.41 9.14 17.07
N TRP A 31 7.72 8.11 17.55
CA TRP A 31 6.38 8.19 18.13
C TRP A 31 6.36 8.02 19.64
N GLY A 32 7.35 7.33 20.22
CA GLY A 32 7.35 6.99 21.64
C GLY A 32 6.00 6.42 22.07
N ASP A 33 5.38 7.06 23.06
CA ASP A 33 4.10 6.62 23.63
C ASP A 33 2.88 7.34 23.04
N TYR A 34 3.06 8.10 21.97
CA TYR A 34 2.04 8.99 21.42
C TYR A 34 0.68 8.30 21.23
N PHE A 35 0.64 7.14 20.57
CA PHE A 35 -0.62 6.43 20.30
C PHE A 35 -1.25 5.75 21.52
N ILE A 36 -0.49 5.59 22.61
CA ILE A 36 -1.00 5.10 23.90
C ILE A 36 -1.62 6.24 24.70
N GLU A 37 -0.91 7.37 24.76
CA GLU A 37 -1.28 8.55 25.55
C GLU A 37 -2.39 9.38 24.90
N ASN A 38 -2.38 9.50 23.57
CA ASN A 38 -3.32 10.33 22.82
C ASN A 38 -4.54 9.51 22.39
N TYR A 39 -5.44 9.32 23.35
CA TYR A 39 -6.71 8.60 23.20
C TYR A 39 -7.52 9.08 21.98
N PRO A 40 -8.19 8.18 21.23
CA PRO A 40 -9.11 8.58 20.17
C PRO A 40 -10.31 9.32 20.79
N LEU A 41 -10.34 10.65 20.60
CA LEU A 41 -11.40 11.64 20.91
C LEU A 41 -12.29 11.40 22.18
N PRO A 42 -12.44 12.40 23.08
CA PRO A 42 -13.21 12.23 24.31
C PRO A 42 -14.66 11.75 24.07
N SER A 43 -15.09 10.83 24.94
CA SER A 43 -16.41 10.16 25.05
C SER A 43 -17.67 11.05 25.05
N ASN A 44 -17.51 12.38 24.99
CA ASN A 44 -18.62 13.33 24.86
C ASN A 44 -19.29 13.26 23.47
N LEU A 45 -18.68 12.51 22.54
CA LEU A 45 -19.10 12.34 21.14
C LEU A 45 -19.90 11.05 20.87
N GLN A 46 -20.20 10.16 21.82
CA GLN A 46 -21.00 8.94 21.50
C GLN A 46 -22.38 9.26 20.90
N LYS A 47 -23.04 10.34 21.35
CA LYS A 47 -24.27 10.85 20.70
C LYS A 47 -24.01 11.42 19.31
N SER A 48 -22.80 11.93 19.05
CA SER A 48 -22.38 12.40 17.74
C SER A 48 -21.98 11.23 16.81
N GLU A 49 -21.40 10.15 17.34
CA GLU A 49 -20.94 9.00 16.56
C GLU A 49 -22.15 8.24 16.01
N ALA A 50 -23.17 8.00 16.84
CA ALA A 50 -24.44 7.47 16.37
C ALA A 50 -25.10 8.38 15.31
N CYS A 51 -24.97 9.71 15.45
CA CYS A 51 -25.47 10.67 14.46
C CYS A 51 -24.67 10.59 13.14
N VAL A 52 -23.33 10.50 13.22
CA VAL A 52 -22.43 10.35 12.09
C VAL A 52 -22.70 9.03 11.36
N ILE A 53 -22.82 7.91 12.07
CA ILE A 53 -23.17 6.60 11.50
C ILE A 53 -24.51 6.68 10.78
N LYS A 54 -25.51 7.32 11.39
CA LYS A 54 -26.81 7.53 10.76
C LYS A 54 -26.67 8.36 9.48
N ARG A 55 -25.95 9.49 9.52
CA ARG A 55 -25.75 10.37 8.37
C ARG A 55 -24.97 9.68 7.25
N ILE A 56 -23.93 8.90 7.58
CA ILE A 56 -23.22 8.03 6.64
C ILE A 56 -24.20 7.05 5.97
N GLY A 57 -25.12 6.46 6.72
CA GLY A 57 -26.15 5.57 6.18
C GLY A 57 -27.07 6.28 5.18
N GLU A 58 -27.54 7.48 5.51
CA GLU A 58 -28.36 8.32 4.62
C GLU A 58 -27.59 8.69 3.34
N LEU A 59 -26.36 9.17 3.48
CA LEU A 59 -25.49 9.54 2.36
C LEU A 59 -25.15 8.37 1.44
N LYS A 60 -24.97 7.15 1.97
CA LYS A 60 -24.77 5.95 1.15
C LYS A 60 -25.97 5.70 0.24
N GLU A 61 -27.19 5.85 0.75
CA GLU A 61 -28.40 5.68 -0.07
C GLU A 61 -28.53 6.81 -1.11
N GLU A 62 -28.16 8.04 -0.76
CA GLU A 62 -28.08 9.17 -1.71
C GLU A 62 -27.08 8.86 -2.84
N VAL A 63 -25.88 8.37 -2.53
CA VAL A 63 -24.84 8.01 -3.52
C VAL A 63 -25.26 6.81 -4.38
N LYS A 64 -25.91 5.80 -3.81
CA LYS A 64 -26.51 4.70 -4.60
C LYS A 64 -27.54 5.21 -5.59
N SER A 65 -28.37 6.16 -5.17
CA SER A 65 -29.35 6.81 -6.05
C SER A 65 -28.65 7.57 -7.19
N LEU A 66 -27.55 8.27 -6.91
CA LEU A 66 -26.73 8.94 -7.94
C LEU A 66 -26.15 7.94 -8.95
N LEU A 67 -25.56 6.83 -8.49
CA LEU A 67 -25.03 5.77 -9.36
C LEU A 67 -26.12 5.19 -10.28
N LYS A 68 -27.33 5.01 -9.76
CA LYS A 68 -28.47 4.46 -10.50
C LYS A 68 -29.06 5.44 -11.52
N ASN A 69 -29.10 6.73 -11.19
CA ASN A 69 -29.80 7.75 -11.96
C ASN A 69 -28.88 8.56 -12.90
N ALA A 70 -27.58 8.28 -12.93
CA ALA A 70 -26.63 8.96 -13.82
C ALA A 70 -27.07 8.84 -15.30
N ASN A 71 -27.04 9.97 -16.01
CA ASN A 71 -27.71 10.13 -17.30
C ASN A 71 -26.98 9.47 -18.48
N ASP A 72 -25.67 9.32 -18.38
CA ASP A 72 -24.80 8.73 -19.40
C ASP A 72 -23.66 7.94 -18.75
N ASP A 73 -22.97 7.13 -19.56
CA ASP A 73 -21.90 6.25 -19.06
C ASP A 73 -20.65 7.02 -18.61
N LEU A 74 -20.41 8.23 -19.12
CA LEU A 74 -19.29 9.06 -18.66
C LEU A 74 -19.52 9.52 -17.21
N GLN A 75 -20.73 10.02 -16.89
CA GLN A 75 -21.08 10.42 -15.53
C GLN A 75 -20.97 9.25 -14.55
N LYS A 76 -21.37 8.05 -14.97
CA LYS A 76 -21.20 6.83 -14.17
C LYS A 76 -19.72 6.53 -13.92
N MET A 77 -18.89 6.57 -14.97
CA MET A 77 -17.45 6.32 -14.85
C MET A 77 -16.75 7.36 -13.97
N GLU A 78 -17.05 8.65 -14.13
CA GLU A 78 -16.47 9.72 -13.31
C GLU A 78 -16.90 9.59 -11.84
N LEU A 79 -18.15 9.20 -11.57
CA LEU A 79 -18.60 8.94 -10.22
C LEU A 79 -17.90 7.72 -9.62
N ILE A 80 -17.78 6.61 -10.35
CA ILE A 80 -17.04 5.43 -9.90
C ILE A 80 -15.58 5.78 -9.60
N ASP A 81 -14.92 6.52 -10.48
CA ASP A 81 -13.55 6.98 -10.30
C ASP A 81 -13.39 7.83 -9.04
N ALA A 82 -14.30 8.79 -8.83
CA ALA A 82 -14.31 9.61 -7.62
C ALA A 82 -14.49 8.76 -6.36
N LEU A 83 -15.44 7.80 -6.35
CA LEU A 83 -15.66 6.91 -5.21
C LEU A 83 -14.44 6.04 -4.88
N GLN A 84 -13.71 5.56 -5.90
CA GLN A 84 -12.47 4.80 -5.72
C GLN A 84 -11.36 5.68 -5.14
N ARG A 85 -11.13 6.85 -5.74
CA ARG A 85 -10.08 7.77 -5.31
C ARG A 85 -10.33 8.34 -3.92
N LEU A 86 -11.60 8.56 -3.54
CA LEU A 86 -12.00 8.97 -2.19
C LEU A 86 -11.94 7.81 -1.16
N GLY A 87 -11.61 6.59 -1.57
CA GLY A 87 -11.50 5.43 -0.69
C GLY A 87 -12.85 4.91 -0.17
N MET A 88 -13.93 5.12 -0.91
CA MET A 88 -15.30 4.75 -0.52
C MET A 88 -15.90 3.62 -1.37
N ALA A 89 -15.22 3.18 -2.42
CA ALA A 89 -15.72 2.13 -3.32
C ALA A 89 -16.12 0.84 -2.61
N TYR A 90 -15.51 0.52 -1.46
CA TYR A 90 -15.83 -0.68 -0.67
C TYR A 90 -17.27 -0.70 -0.10
N HIS A 91 -17.99 0.43 -0.10
CA HIS A 91 -19.41 0.50 0.26
C HIS A 91 -20.34 0.17 -0.91
N PHE A 92 -19.84 0.23 -2.14
CA PHE A 92 -20.61 0.19 -3.37
C PHE A 92 -20.09 -0.90 -4.33
N GLU A 93 -19.38 -1.92 -3.83
CA GLU A 93 -18.72 -2.96 -4.64
C GLU A 93 -19.70 -3.59 -5.63
N LYS A 94 -20.92 -3.89 -5.17
CA LYS A 94 -21.97 -4.49 -5.99
C LYS A 94 -22.44 -3.54 -7.09
N GLU A 95 -22.80 -2.31 -6.74
CA GLU A 95 -23.28 -1.31 -7.69
C GLU A 95 -22.22 -0.98 -8.74
N ILE A 96 -20.95 -0.84 -8.32
CA ILE A 96 -19.81 -0.60 -9.21
C ILE A 96 -19.63 -1.77 -10.18
N ASP A 97 -19.61 -3.01 -9.69
CA ASP A 97 -19.41 -4.18 -10.54
C ASP A 97 -20.58 -4.38 -11.53
N GLU A 98 -21.82 -4.10 -11.12
CA GLU A 98 -23.00 -4.12 -12.02
C GLU A 98 -22.88 -3.07 -13.13
N ILE A 99 -22.47 -1.84 -12.80
CA ILE A 99 -22.33 -0.75 -13.77
C ILE A 99 -21.16 -1.03 -14.72
N LEU A 100 -20.01 -1.46 -14.22
CA LEU A 100 -18.85 -1.77 -15.07
C LEU A 100 -19.13 -2.94 -16.01
N ASN A 101 -19.90 -3.95 -15.56
CA ASN A 101 -20.35 -5.03 -16.44
C ASN A 101 -21.25 -4.50 -17.57
N GLN A 102 -22.16 -3.57 -17.28
CA GLN A 102 -23.00 -2.95 -18.32
C GLN A 102 -22.13 -2.17 -19.32
N ILE A 103 -21.21 -1.35 -18.82
CA ILE A 103 -20.32 -0.53 -19.62
C ILE A 103 -19.42 -1.39 -20.51
N TYR A 104 -18.86 -2.50 -19.98
CA TYR A 104 -18.02 -3.42 -20.75
C TYR A 104 -18.74 -4.03 -21.95
N ASN A 105 -20.03 -4.31 -21.82
CA ASN A 105 -20.84 -4.90 -22.88
C ASN A 105 -21.32 -3.87 -23.92
N VAL A 106 -21.09 -2.58 -23.71
CA VAL A 106 -21.43 -1.50 -24.64
C VAL A 106 -20.17 -1.07 -25.39
N HIS A 107 -20.28 -0.95 -26.72
CA HIS A 107 -19.17 -0.39 -27.50
C HIS A 107 -19.06 1.11 -27.24
N ILE A 108 -18.04 1.54 -26.51
CA ILE A 108 -17.75 2.98 -26.35
C ILE A 108 -17.12 3.52 -27.64
N ASP A 109 -17.97 4.06 -28.51
CA ASP A 109 -17.54 4.94 -29.59
C ASP A 109 -17.34 6.38 -29.07
N GLY A 110 -16.43 6.52 -28.11
CA GLY A 110 -16.10 7.82 -27.53
C GLY A 110 -15.14 8.61 -28.44
N GLU A 111 -15.53 9.83 -28.85
CA GLU A 111 -14.64 10.75 -29.59
C GLU A 111 -13.55 11.37 -28.68
N SER A 112 -13.81 11.45 -27.38
CA SER A 112 -12.90 12.07 -26.40
C SER A 112 -11.85 11.09 -25.88
N LEU A 113 -10.60 11.55 -25.81
CA LEU A 113 -9.47 10.79 -25.25
C LEU A 113 -9.72 10.45 -23.78
N HIS A 114 -10.25 11.40 -23.00
CA HIS A 114 -10.58 11.19 -21.60
C HIS A 114 -11.55 10.03 -21.40
N VAL A 115 -12.64 9.99 -22.17
CA VAL A 115 -13.69 8.97 -22.06
C VAL A 115 -13.11 7.58 -22.31
N VAL A 116 -12.32 7.42 -23.37
CA VAL A 116 -11.78 6.11 -23.75
C VAL A 116 -10.69 5.66 -22.79
N ALA A 117 -9.84 6.57 -22.32
CA ALA A 117 -8.80 6.25 -21.35
C ALA A 117 -9.38 5.90 -19.98
N LEU A 118 -10.39 6.65 -19.50
CA LEU A 118 -11.09 6.35 -18.25
C LEU A 118 -11.79 4.99 -18.32
N HIS A 119 -12.50 4.73 -19.43
CA HIS A 119 -13.14 3.44 -19.69
C HIS A 119 -12.14 2.28 -19.66
N PHE A 120 -11.03 2.39 -20.40
CA PHE A 120 -9.97 1.39 -20.42
C PHE A 120 -9.42 1.14 -19.01
N ARG A 121 -9.11 2.21 -18.28
CA ARG A 121 -8.54 2.14 -16.93
C ARG A 121 -9.46 1.44 -15.94
N LEU A 122 -10.71 1.92 -15.80
CA LEU A 122 -11.67 1.36 -14.83
C LEU A 122 -11.95 -0.12 -15.10
N LEU A 123 -12.09 -0.50 -16.38
CA LEU A 123 -12.36 -1.88 -16.76
C LEU A 123 -11.16 -2.80 -16.51
N ARG A 124 -9.95 -2.42 -16.95
CA ARG A 124 -8.74 -3.20 -16.69
C ARG A 124 -8.47 -3.36 -15.18
N GLN A 125 -8.69 -2.30 -14.39
CA GLN A 125 -8.56 -2.34 -12.92
C GLN A 125 -9.53 -3.34 -12.27
N HIS A 126 -10.69 -3.60 -12.89
CA HIS A 126 -11.69 -4.56 -12.42
C HIS A 126 -11.58 -5.95 -13.06
N GLY A 127 -10.53 -6.20 -13.85
CA GLY A 127 -10.26 -7.51 -14.46
C GLY A 127 -10.89 -7.72 -15.83
N TYR A 128 -11.51 -6.70 -16.43
CA TYR A 128 -12.06 -6.80 -17.78
C TYR A 128 -10.96 -6.63 -18.82
N ASN A 129 -10.85 -7.60 -19.73
CA ASN A 129 -9.83 -7.60 -20.78
C ASN A 129 -10.22 -6.70 -21.97
N VAL A 130 -10.05 -5.38 -21.80
CA VAL A 130 -10.22 -4.39 -22.87
C VAL A 130 -8.93 -4.30 -23.68
N PRO A 131 -8.90 -4.54 -25.00
CA PRO A 131 -7.66 -4.51 -25.77
C PRO A 131 -7.08 -3.09 -25.89
N ALA A 132 -5.75 -2.92 -25.82
CA ALA A 132 -5.12 -1.59 -25.93
C ALA A 132 -5.30 -0.93 -27.31
N ASN A 133 -5.69 -1.68 -28.34
CA ASN A 133 -5.96 -1.14 -29.68
C ASN A 133 -7.13 -0.14 -29.74
N VAL A 134 -7.92 0.00 -28.66
CA VAL A 134 -8.92 1.07 -28.52
C VAL A 134 -8.32 2.46 -28.67
N PHE A 135 -7.01 2.62 -28.44
CA PHE A 135 -6.29 3.88 -28.61
C PHE A 135 -5.85 4.15 -30.05
N ASN A 136 -5.96 3.20 -30.98
CA ASN A 136 -5.55 3.40 -32.39
C ASN A 136 -6.31 4.53 -33.09
N LYS A 137 -7.56 4.80 -32.70
CA LYS A 137 -8.32 5.94 -33.25
C LYS A 137 -7.74 7.31 -32.90
N PHE A 138 -6.86 7.37 -31.90
CA PHE A 138 -6.14 8.57 -31.48
C PHE A 138 -4.75 8.67 -32.12
N LYS A 139 -4.39 7.74 -33.02
CA LYS A 139 -3.13 7.76 -33.78
C LYS A 139 -3.33 8.33 -35.17
N GLU A 140 -2.26 8.94 -35.68
CA GLU A 140 -2.08 9.30 -37.08
C GLU A 140 -1.84 8.04 -37.92
N VAL A 141 -2.05 8.15 -39.24
CA VAL A 141 -1.79 7.07 -40.20
C VAL A 141 -0.32 6.62 -40.17
N GLU A 142 0.59 7.54 -39.86
CA GLU A 142 2.04 7.31 -39.77
C GLU A 142 2.48 6.60 -38.48
N GLY A 143 1.55 6.32 -37.56
CA GLY A 143 1.81 5.45 -36.40
C GLY A 143 2.10 6.16 -35.07
N GLY A 144 1.97 7.49 -34.96
CA GLY A 144 2.11 8.26 -33.71
C GLY A 144 0.79 8.82 -33.17
N PHE A 145 0.69 9.22 -31.89
CA PHE A 145 -0.50 9.92 -31.37
C PHE A 145 -0.75 11.28 -32.04
N LYS A 146 -2.02 11.60 -32.28
CA LYS A 146 -2.48 12.80 -33.01
C LYS A 146 -1.98 14.09 -32.35
N ALA A 147 -1.44 15.00 -33.15
CA ALA A 147 -0.93 16.28 -32.66
C ALA A 147 -2.03 17.20 -32.08
N THR A 148 -3.29 16.98 -32.46
CA THR A 148 -4.45 17.70 -31.91
C THR A 148 -4.69 17.43 -30.42
N LEU A 149 -4.20 16.30 -29.90
CA LEU A 149 -4.39 15.90 -28.49
C LEU A 149 -3.48 16.65 -27.52
N ARG A 150 -2.46 17.36 -28.03
CA ARG A 150 -1.42 17.99 -27.21
C ARG A 150 -1.94 19.03 -26.21
N ASN A 151 -3.12 19.59 -26.47
CA ASN A 151 -3.76 20.61 -25.62
C ASN A 151 -4.87 20.03 -24.72
N ASP A 152 -5.23 18.75 -24.85
CA ASP A 152 -6.27 18.09 -24.05
C ASP A 152 -5.67 17.56 -22.74
N MET A 153 -5.45 18.44 -21.76
CA MET A 153 -4.77 18.08 -20.50
C MET A 153 -5.53 17.01 -19.70
N LYS A 154 -6.87 17.06 -19.68
CA LYS A 154 -7.70 16.04 -18.99
C LYS A 154 -7.58 14.69 -19.69
N GLY A 155 -7.64 14.68 -21.03
CA GLY A 155 -7.45 13.48 -21.84
C GLY A 155 -6.05 12.89 -21.69
N LEU A 156 -5.00 13.72 -21.73
CA LEU A 156 -3.61 13.29 -21.58
C LEU A 156 -3.34 12.71 -20.18
N LEU A 157 -3.86 13.33 -19.12
CA LEU A 157 -3.75 12.77 -17.77
C LEU A 157 -4.45 11.42 -17.67
N SER A 158 -5.64 11.30 -18.27
CA SER A 158 -6.37 10.03 -18.28
C SER A 158 -5.65 8.95 -19.06
N LEU A 159 -5.04 9.30 -20.20
CA LEU A 159 -4.22 8.41 -21.01
C LEU A 159 -2.96 7.97 -20.26
N TYR A 160 -2.29 8.90 -19.57
CA TYR A 160 -1.12 8.61 -18.73
C TYR A 160 -1.46 7.59 -17.65
N GLU A 161 -2.56 7.80 -16.91
CA GLU A 161 -3.00 6.88 -15.85
C GLU A 161 -3.45 5.52 -16.39
N ALA A 162 -4.11 5.51 -17.55
CA ALA A 162 -4.54 4.29 -18.23
C ALA A 162 -3.36 3.45 -18.73
N ALA A 163 -2.30 4.09 -19.22
CA ALA A 163 -1.13 3.40 -19.78
C ALA A 163 -0.38 2.53 -18.77
N TYR A 164 -0.45 2.84 -17.46
CA TYR A 164 0.15 2.03 -16.41
C TYR A 164 -0.53 0.66 -16.17
N LEU A 165 -1.66 0.41 -16.83
CA LEU A 165 -2.35 -0.90 -16.83
C LEU A 165 -1.98 -1.78 -18.03
N GLY A 166 -0.97 -1.37 -18.81
CA GLY A 166 -0.48 -2.18 -19.91
C GLY A 166 0.08 -3.51 -19.45
N ILE A 167 -0.03 -4.49 -20.34
CA ILE A 167 0.61 -5.80 -20.19
C ILE A 167 1.79 -5.93 -21.14
N LEU A 168 2.49 -7.07 -21.08
CA LEU A 168 3.57 -7.36 -22.03
C LEU A 168 3.04 -7.31 -23.48
N GLU A 169 3.87 -6.84 -24.40
CA GLU A 169 3.57 -6.72 -25.84
C GLU A 169 2.52 -5.66 -26.24
N GLU A 170 2.00 -4.86 -25.29
CA GLU A 170 1.13 -3.71 -25.57
C GLU A 170 1.94 -2.41 -25.79
N ASP A 171 2.84 -2.40 -26.78
CA ASP A 171 3.76 -1.28 -27.07
C ASP A 171 3.05 0.08 -27.27
N ILE A 172 1.78 0.06 -27.70
CA ILE A 172 0.93 1.25 -27.83
C ILE A 172 0.79 2.02 -26.51
N LEU A 173 0.80 1.33 -25.37
CA LEU A 173 0.67 1.95 -24.05
C LEU A 173 1.99 2.57 -23.58
N ASP A 174 3.13 2.00 -23.95
CA ASP A 174 4.44 2.63 -23.72
C ASP A 174 4.58 3.92 -24.55
N GLU A 175 4.11 3.91 -25.79
CA GLU A 175 4.02 5.11 -26.63
C GLU A 175 3.06 6.14 -26.01
N ALA A 176 1.88 5.70 -25.55
CA ALA A 176 0.90 6.56 -24.91
C ALA A 176 1.46 7.24 -23.67
N LEU A 177 2.18 6.49 -22.83
CA LEU A 177 2.83 7.00 -21.63
C LEU A 177 3.85 8.09 -21.96
N ASN A 178 4.71 7.83 -22.95
CA ASN A 178 5.72 8.79 -23.41
C ASN A 178 5.07 10.06 -23.98
N PHE A 179 4.07 9.90 -24.86
CA PHE A 179 3.34 11.01 -25.47
C PHE A 179 2.66 11.88 -24.41
N ALA A 180 1.88 11.27 -23.51
CA ALA A 180 1.17 11.99 -22.46
C ALA A 180 2.14 12.71 -21.52
N LYS A 181 3.21 12.04 -21.07
CA LYS A 181 4.21 12.61 -20.17
C LYS A 181 4.90 13.84 -20.74
N VAL A 182 5.30 13.81 -22.02
CA VAL A 182 5.96 14.95 -22.68
C VAL A 182 5.03 16.16 -22.73
N HIS A 183 3.78 15.96 -23.12
CA HIS A 183 2.84 17.05 -23.29
C HIS A 183 2.31 17.61 -21.97
N LEU A 184 2.03 16.74 -20.99
CA LEU A 184 1.66 17.17 -19.63
C LEU A 184 2.76 18.03 -18.99
N LYS A 185 4.04 17.66 -19.13
CA LYS A 185 5.17 18.48 -18.65
C LYS A 185 5.27 19.83 -19.34
N SER A 186 5.01 19.87 -20.66
CA SER A 186 5.11 21.12 -21.42
C SER A 186 4.08 22.18 -21.00
N MET A 187 2.97 21.75 -20.38
CA MET A 187 1.84 22.60 -20.00
C MET A 187 1.66 22.74 -18.48
N GLU A 188 2.60 22.23 -17.69
CA GLU A 188 2.55 22.24 -16.22
C GLU A 188 2.33 23.67 -15.68
N SER A 189 3.09 24.65 -16.19
CA SER A 189 2.99 26.06 -15.77
C SER A 189 1.69 26.77 -16.13
N GLN A 190 0.89 26.21 -17.05
CA GLN A 190 -0.35 26.81 -17.55
C GLN A 190 -1.60 26.18 -16.92
N THR A 191 -1.44 25.06 -16.22
CA THR A 191 -2.55 24.30 -15.66
C THR A 191 -2.98 24.90 -14.33
N ARG A 192 -4.29 25.03 -14.12
CA ARG A 192 -4.86 25.53 -12.87
C ARG A 192 -5.24 24.38 -11.92
N PRO A 193 -5.26 24.61 -10.60
CA PRO A 193 -5.90 23.70 -9.66
C PRO A 193 -7.38 23.46 -10.02
N PRO A 194 -7.95 22.27 -9.75
CA PRO A 194 -7.31 21.13 -9.11
C PRO A 194 -6.49 20.25 -10.07
N LEU A 195 -6.62 20.43 -11.39
CA LEU A 195 -5.96 19.58 -12.40
C LEU A 195 -4.43 19.60 -12.30
N ALA A 196 -3.84 20.77 -11.99
CA ALA A 196 -2.40 20.90 -11.79
C ALA A 196 -1.88 20.00 -10.66
N ALA A 197 -2.62 19.91 -9.54
CA ALA A 197 -2.26 19.03 -8.42
C ALA A 197 -2.33 17.56 -8.84
N GLN A 198 -3.35 17.17 -9.60
CA GLN A 198 -3.48 15.79 -10.07
C GLN A 198 -2.34 15.37 -11.01
N ILE A 199 -1.85 16.28 -11.87
CA ILE A 199 -0.70 16.02 -12.75
C ILE A 199 0.59 15.87 -11.94
N LEU A 200 0.81 16.75 -10.95
CA LEU A 200 1.96 16.65 -10.06
C LEU A 200 1.99 15.32 -9.32
N ASP A 201 0.85 14.91 -8.76
CA ASP A 201 0.74 13.62 -8.08
C ASP A 201 0.98 12.47 -9.07
N ALA A 202 0.51 12.56 -10.32
CA ALA A 202 0.67 11.51 -11.34
C ALA A 202 2.14 11.33 -11.75
N PHE A 203 2.90 12.42 -11.78
CA PHE A 203 4.35 12.36 -11.97
C PHE A 203 5.09 11.87 -10.73
N GLU A 204 4.57 12.14 -9.53
CA GLU A 204 5.10 11.52 -8.32
C GLU A 204 4.86 10.03 -8.32
N MET A 205 3.65 9.55 -8.62
CA MET A 205 3.28 8.13 -8.71
C MET A 205 1.96 7.97 -9.49
N PRO A 206 1.86 7.05 -10.47
CA PRO A 206 0.60 6.84 -11.15
C PRO A 206 -0.46 6.30 -10.21
N LEU A 207 -1.72 6.72 -10.41
CA LEU A 207 -2.87 6.42 -9.58
C LEU A 207 -3.01 4.92 -9.28
N TYR A 208 -2.84 4.06 -10.29
CA TYR A 208 -2.96 2.62 -10.10
C TYR A 208 -1.90 2.01 -9.16
N ARG A 209 -0.77 2.70 -8.95
CA ARG A 209 0.30 2.27 -8.04
C ARG A 209 0.29 2.99 -6.69
N ARG A 210 -0.63 3.92 -6.45
CA ARG A 210 -0.73 4.65 -5.17
C ARG A 210 -1.35 3.79 -4.07
N MET A 211 -0.86 3.95 -2.85
CA MET A 211 -1.53 3.43 -1.65
C MET A 211 -2.89 4.11 -1.49
N GLY A 212 -3.97 3.32 -1.53
CA GLY A 212 -5.35 3.85 -1.62
C GLY A 212 -5.74 4.78 -0.47
N ARG A 213 -5.26 4.52 0.75
CA ARG A 213 -5.66 5.37 1.90
C ARG A 213 -4.96 6.72 1.93
N LEU A 214 -3.73 6.78 1.41
CA LEU A 214 -2.99 8.02 1.20
C LEU A 214 -3.58 8.83 0.04
N GLU A 215 -3.91 8.16 -1.08
CA GLU A 215 -4.64 8.78 -2.20
C GLU A 215 -5.97 9.39 -1.71
N ALA A 216 -6.77 8.65 -0.94
CA ALA A 216 -8.03 9.16 -0.40
C ALA A 216 -7.86 10.44 0.41
N LYS A 217 -6.86 10.49 1.28
CA LYS A 217 -6.61 11.68 2.12
C LYS A 217 -6.22 12.90 1.29
N ASN A 218 -5.38 12.72 0.27
CA ASN A 218 -4.96 13.80 -0.63
C ASN A 218 -6.09 14.23 -1.56
N TYR A 219 -6.80 13.26 -2.12
CA TYR A 219 -7.83 13.49 -3.13
C TYR A 219 -9.08 14.16 -2.55
N ILE A 220 -9.41 14.00 -1.27
CA ILE A 220 -10.52 14.74 -0.64
C ILE A 220 -10.38 16.26 -0.83
N SER A 221 -9.17 16.80 -0.64
CA SER A 221 -8.93 18.24 -0.83
C SER A 221 -9.03 18.65 -2.30
N ILE A 222 -8.50 17.83 -3.21
CA ILE A 222 -8.59 18.04 -4.67
C ILE A 222 -10.05 18.03 -5.12
N TYR A 223 -10.83 17.05 -4.66
CA TYR A 223 -12.24 16.90 -5.00
C TYR A 223 -13.08 18.04 -4.44
N GLN A 224 -12.76 18.56 -3.25
CA GLN A 224 -13.45 19.72 -2.68
C GLN A 224 -13.28 21.00 -3.54
N GLU A 225 -12.15 21.15 -4.22
CA GLU A 225 -11.87 22.29 -5.11
C GLU A 225 -12.41 22.11 -6.53
N ASP A 226 -12.90 20.91 -6.88
CA ASP A 226 -13.41 20.61 -8.21
C ASP A 226 -14.79 21.25 -8.43
N GLU A 227 -14.97 21.94 -9.57
CA GLU A 227 -16.25 22.55 -9.93
C GLU A 227 -17.36 21.51 -10.14
N GLY A 228 -17.00 20.27 -10.49
CA GLY A 228 -17.91 19.13 -10.68
C GLY A 228 -18.21 18.34 -9.40
N GLN A 229 -17.75 18.80 -8.24
CA GLN A 229 -17.88 18.03 -7.00
C GLN A 229 -19.33 17.85 -6.54
N ILE A 230 -19.64 16.62 -6.13
CA ILE A 230 -20.97 16.24 -5.66
C ILE A 230 -21.00 16.28 -4.13
N ASN A 231 -21.77 17.21 -3.56
CA ASN A 231 -21.82 17.47 -2.12
C ASN A 231 -22.07 16.20 -1.26
N PRO A 232 -23.09 15.35 -1.54
CA PRO A 232 -23.26 14.11 -0.79
C PRO A 232 -22.03 13.17 -0.83
N VAL A 233 -21.30 13.14 -1.95
CA VAL A 233 -20.08 12.32 -2.10
C VAL A 233 -18.95 12.88 -1.27
N LEU A 234 -18.72 14.21 -1.28
CA LEU A 234 -17.69 14.85 -0.47
C LEU A 234 -17.98 14.70 1.04
N GLU A 235 -19.22 14.93 1.45
CA GLU A 235 -19.64 14.78 2.85
C GLU A 235 -19.43 13.35 3.34
N LEU A 236 -19.83 12.35 2.52
CA LEU A 236 -19.63 10.95 2.82
C LEU A 236 -18.14 10.63 2.96
N ALA A 237 -17.29 11.14 2.06
CA ALA A 237 -15.84 10.89 2.09
C ALA A 237 -15.21 11.42 3.37
N LYS A 238 -15.60 12.62 3.80
CA LYS A 238 -15.09 13.20 5.04
C LYS A 238 -15.51 12.41 6.28
N LEU A 239 -16.81 12.09 6.38
CA LEU A 239 -17.34 11.34 7.53
C LEU A 239 -16.80 9.92 7.58
N ASP A 240 -16.72 9.23 6.44
CA ASP A 240 -16.19 7.87 6.35
C ASP A 240 -14.70 7.82 6.70
N PHE A 241 -13.90 8.76 6.18
CA PHE A 241 -12.49 8.87 6.53
C PHE A 241 -12.30 9.11 8.03
N HIS A 242 -13.08 10.01 8.63
CA HIS A 242 -13.06 10.26 10.06
C HIS A 242 -13.37 9.00 10.89
N MET A 243 -14.41 8.26 10.52
CA MET A 243 -14.79 7.02 11.22
C MET A 243 -13.72 5.95 11.10
N LEU A 244 -13.17 5.76 9.90
CA LEU A 244 -12.09 4.80 9.69
C LEU A 244 -10.81 5.19 10.44
N GLN A 245 -10.43 6.46 10.44
CA GLN A 245 -9.30 6.95 11.22
C GLN A 245 -9.48 6.66 12.72
N SER A 246 -10.70 6.78 13.25
CA SER A 246 -10.99 6.43 14.65
C SER A 246 -10.73 4.94 14.94
N ILE A 247 -11.23 4.05 14.07
CA ILE A 247 -10.98 2.60 14.15
C ILE A 247 -9.48 2.31 14.10
N HIS A 248 -8.78 2.89 13.12
CA HIS A 248 -7.34 2.67 12.94
C HIS A 248 -6.50 3.18 14.11
N ARG A 249 -6.94 4.26 14.77
CA ARG A 249 -6.29 4.78 15.98
C ARG A 249 -6.48 3.88 17.19
N GLU A 250 -7.63 3.21 17.31
CA GLU A 250 -7.83 2.22 18.37
C GLU A 250 -7.01 0.95 18.10
N GLU A 251 -6.94 0.50 16.84
CA GLU A 251 -6.10 -0.62 16.43
C GLU A 251 -4.62 -0.38 16.76
N ILE A 252 -4.05 0.75 16.32
CA ILE A 252 -2.63 1.05 16.60
C ILE A 252 -2.35 1.27 18.09
N ARG A 253 -3.31 1.81 18.86
CA ARG A 253 -3.21 1.92 20.32
C ARG A 253 -3.12 0.53 20.96
N SER A 254 -4.02 -0.38 20.60
CA SER A 254 -4.02 -1.76 21.10
C SER A 254 -2.69 -2.46 20.78
N ILE A 255 -2.22 -2.33 19.54
CA ILE A 255 -0.93 -2.89 19.10
C ILE A 255 0.23 -2.25 19.85
N SER A 256 0.20 -0.95 20.12
CA SER A 256 1.24 -0.26 20.91
C SER A 256 1.32 -0.79 22.34
N ILE A 257 0.18 -1.08 22.96
CA ILE A 257 0.10 -1.67 24.31
C ILE A 257 0.67 -3.10 24.28
N TRP A 258 0.27 -3.91 23.29
CA TRP A 258 0.80 -5.26 23.09
C TRP A 258 2.33 -5.23 22.90
N TRP A 259 2.84 -4.35 22.05
CA TRP A 259 4.27 -4.19 21.77
C TRP A 259 5.08 -3.89 23.04
N LYS A 260 4.57 -2.97 23.87
CA LYS A 260 5.17 -2.68 25.17
C LYS A 260 5.14 -3.87 26.12
N ALA A 261 4.05 -4.65 26.11
CA ALA A 261 3.88 -5.80 26.98
C ALA A 261 4.87 -6.93 26.66
N LEU A 262 5.35 -7.05 25.41
CA LEU A 262 6.41 -8.00 25.06
C LEU A 262 7.72 -7.70 25.83
N GLY A 263 7.93 -6.46 26.27
CA GLY A 263 9.08 -6.05 27.08
C GLY A 263 10.43 -6.17 26.37
N LEU A 264 10.43 -6.31 25.03
CA LEU A 264 11.61 -6.54 24.22
C LEU A 264 12.53 -5.32 24.16
N ALA A 265 11.98 -4.10 24.09
CA ALA A 265 12.76 -2.87 23.97
C ALA A 265 13.74 -2.63 25.14
N LYS A 266 13.46 -3.20 26.31
CA LYS A 266 14.36 -3.10 27.49
C LYS A 266 15.48 -4.16 27.47
N LYS A 267 15.30 -5.23 26.72
CA LYS A 267 16.18 -6.41 26.72
C LYS A 267 17.01 -6.51 25.43
N LEU A 268 16.48 -6.03 24.32
CA LEU A 268 17.08 -6.09 23.00
C LEU A 268 17.25 -4.64 22.51
N THR A 269 18.46 -4.11 22.55
CA THR A 269 18.74 -2.70 22.17
C THR A 269 19.15 -2.54 20.70
N PHE A 270 19.28 -3.65 19.96
CA PHE A 270 19.84 -3.68 18.62
C PHE A 270 18.78 -3.68 17.49
N TYR A 271 17.51 -3.90 17.81
CA TYR A 271 16.45 -4.02 16.79
C TYR A 271 15.75 -2.67 16.53
N ARG A 272 15.18 -2.54 15.33
CA ARG A 272 14.39 -1.40 14.88
C ARG A 272 13.03 -1.37 15.55
N ASP A 273 12.77 -0.37 16.38
CA ASP A 273 11.41 -0.08 16.85
C ASP A 273 10.62 0.67 15.76
N ARG A 274 9.93 -0.11 14.91
CA ARG A 274 9.14 0.37 13.75
C ARG A 274 7.70 -0.12 13.77
N MET A 275 7.14 -0.24 14.97
CA MET A 275 5.78 -0.75 15.15
C MET A 275 4.75 0.15 14.44
N VAL A 276 4.85 1.48 14.58
CA VAL A 276 3.90 2.41 13.94
C VAL A 276 4.02 2.37 12.42
N GLU A 277 5.26 2.28 11.92
CA GLU A 277 5.56 2.17 10.49
C GLU A 277 5.07 0.85 9.89
N GLY A 278 5.21 -0.26 10.62
CA GLY A 278 4.64 -1.54 10.25
C GLY A 278 3.12 -1.48 10.17
N TYR A 279 2.47 -0.74 11.08
CA TYR A 279 1.01 -0.62 11.06
C TYR A 279 0.53 0.24 9.88
N PHE A 280 1.29 1.27 9.50
CA PHE A 280 1.04 1.98 8.24
C PHE A 280 1.13 1.04 7.03
N TRP A 281 2.08 0.09 7.02
CA TRP A 281 2.18 -0.92 5.98
C TRP A 281 0.91 -1.77 5.91
N THR A 282 0.43 -2.31 7.04
CA THR A 282 -0.81 -3.13 7.05
C THR A 282 -2.03 -2.35 6.62
N LEU A 283 -2.11 -1.06 7.01
CA LEU A 283 -3.16 -0.14 6.57
C LEU A 283 -3.14 0.08 5.05
N GLY A 284 -1.97 0.03 4.42
CA GLY A 284 -1.81 0.10 2.97
C GLY A 284 -2.35 -1.12 2.24
N ILE A 285 -2.32 -2.30 2.86
CA ILE A 285 -2.77 -3.57 2.27
C ILE A 285 -4.31 -3.66 2.30
N TYR A 286 -4.93 -3.36 3.45
CA TYR A 286 -6.40 -3.30 3.59
C TYR A 286 -6.80 -2.32 4.68
N PHE A 287 -7.62 -1.31 4.34
CA PHE A 287 -8.02 -0.25 5.26
C PHE A 287 -9.48 -0.37 5.73
N GLU A 288 -10.27 -1.23 5.10
CA GLU A 288 -11.70 -1.37 5.34
C GLU A 288 -11.99 -1.92 6.75
N PRO A 289 -13.13 -1.58 7.39
CA PRO A 289 -13.41 -1.99 8.75
C PRO A 289 -13.44 -3.52 8.93
N ARG A 290 -13.92 -4.24 7.90
CA ARG A 290 -14.04 -5.71 7.90
C ARG A 290 -12.70 -6.44 8.09
N TYR A 291 -11.59 -5.78 7.81
CA TYR A 291 -10.23 -6.34 7.92
C TYR A 291 -9.51 -5.92 9.21
N SER A 292 -10.21 -5.36 10.20
CA SER A 292 -9.64 -4.93 11.48
C SER A 292 -8.77 -6.01 12.15
N ARG A 293 -9.33 -7.20 12.37
CA ARG A 293 -8.60 -8.33 12.94
C ARG A 293 -7.38 -8.74 12.09
N ALA A 294 -7.55 -8.74 10.76
CA ALA A 294 -6.46 -9.08 9.84
C ALA A 294 -5.30 -8.07 9.92
N ARG A 295 -5.58 -6.77 10.02
CA ARG A 295 -4.55 -5.73 10.22
C ARG A 295 -3.80 -5.93 11.53
N ILE A 296 -4.51 -6.23 12.62
CA ILE A 296 -3.88 -6.46 13.93
C ILE A 296 -2.95 -7.67 13.87
N TYR A 297 -3.41 -8.80 13.30
CA TYR A 297 -2.60 -10.01 13.19
C TYR A 297 -1.40 -9.80 12.28
N LEU A 298 -1.62 -9.25 11.08
CA LEU A 298 -0.54 -8.99 10.15
C LEU A 298 0.49 -8.04 10.75
N MET A 299 0.06 -7.03 11.50
CA MET A 299 0.98 -6.10 12.13
C MET A 299 1.84 -6.77 13.20
N LYS A 300 1.23 -7.59 14.06
CA LYS A 300 1.96 -8.40 15.04
C LYS A 300 2.99 -9.32 14.36
N VAL A 301 2.63 -9.93 13.22
CA VAL A 301 3.55 -10.74 12.40
C VAL A 301 4.70 -9.89 11.83
N ILE A 302 4.41 -8.73 11.21
CA ILE A 302 5.42 -7.81 10.67
C ILE A 302 6.41 -7.36 11.76
N ALA A 303 5.92 -7.07 12.97
CA ALA A 303 6.79 -6.69 14.09
C ALA A 303 7.75 -7.81 14.48
N LEU A 304 7.26 -9.06 14.53
CA LEU A 304 8.08 -10.24 14.83
C LEU A 304 9.06 -10.54 13.69
N LEU A 305 8.63 -10.41 12.44
CA LEU A 305 9.51 -10.53 11.27
C LEU A 305 10.63 -9.50 11.29
N THR A 306 10.34 -8.26 11.68
CA THR A 306 11.36 -7.20 11.79
C THR A 306 12.40 -7.52 12.86
N ILE A 307 11.97 -8.05 14.01
CA ILE A 307 12.91 -8.54 15.03
C ILE A 307 13.73 -9.71 14.49
N SER A 308 13.09 -10.65 13.76
CA SER A 308 13.80 -11.75 13.10
C SER A 308 14.86 -11.22 12.15
N ASP A 309 14.52 -10.30 11.26
CA ASP A 309 15.42 -9.68 10.29
C ASP A 309 16.64 -9.07 10.99
N ASP A 310 16.42 -8.28 12.05
CA ASP A 310 17.50 -7.68 12.83
C ASP A 310 18.36 -8.71 13.58
N ILE A 311 17.78 -9.81 14.05
CA ILE A 311 18.54 -10.91 14.66
C ILE A 311 19.47 -11.55 13.62
N TYR A 312 18.98 -11.82 12.41
CA TYR A 312 19.76 -12.51 11.37
C TYR A 312 20.81 -11.61 10.72
N ASP A 313 20.49 -10.33 10.52
CA ASP A 313 21.35 -9.40 9.78
C ASP A 313 22.34 -8.65 10.67
N ALA A 314 21.98 -8.42 11.94
CA ALA A 314 22.66 -7.44 12.77
C ALA A 314 22.86 -7.88 14.23
N TYR A 315 22.81 -9.18 14.55
CA TYR A 315 23.09 -9.63 15.92
C TYR A 315 23.64 -11.06 16.06
N GLY A 316 22.95 -12.04 15.47
CA GLY A 316 23.19 -13.47 15.73
C GLY A 316 24.47 -13.98 15.08
N THR A 317 25.15 -14.91 15.74
CA THR A 317 26.21 -15.70 15.11
C THR A 317 25.63 -16.81 14.24
N LEU A 318 26.42 -17.37 13.32
CA LEU A 318 25.94 -18.44 12.44
C LEU A 318 25.36 -19.62 13.23
N GLU A 319 26.02 -20.04 14.32
CA GLU A 319 25.60 -21.14 15.17
C GLU A 319 24.29 -20.83 15.91
N GLU A 320 24.13 -19.60 16.43
CA GLU A 320 22.91 -19.15 17.09
C GLU A 320 21.72 -19.08 16.11
N LEU A 321 21.97 -18.59 14.90
CA LEU A 321 20.96 -18.47 13.85
C LEU A 321 20.55 -19.85 13.31
N GLN A 322 21.47 -20.80 13.22
CA GLN A 322 21.16 -22.20 12.90
C GLN A 322 20.25 -22.82 13.97
N ALA A 323 20.61 -22.68 15.25
CA ALA A 323 19.80 -23.19 16.35
C ALA A 323 18.41 -22.55 16.37
N LEU A 324 18.31 -21.22 16.23
CA LEU A 324 17.03 -20.53 16.14
C LEU A 324 16.22 -20.99 14.91
N THR A 325 16.88 -21.22 13.78
CA THR A 325 16.25 -21.72 12.55
C THR A 325 15.59 -23.07 12.76
N GLU A 326 16.31 -24.00 13.37
CA GLU A 326 15.81 -25.35 13.64
C GLU A 326 14.62 -25.33 14.60
N VAL A 327 14.67 -24.51 15.65
CA VAL A 327 13.57 -24.39 16.63
C VAL A 327 12.31 -23.82 15.97
N ILE A 328 12.45 -22.79 15.12
CA ILE A 328 11.32 -22.23 14.37
C ILE A 328 10.71 -23.27 13.43
N GLN A 329 11.54 -23.99 12.65
CA GLN A 329 11.06 -25.01 11.70
C GLN A 329 10.33 -26.19 12.36
N ARG A 330 10.69 -26.52 13.60
CA ARG A 330 10.02 -27.58 14.37
C ARG A 330 8.84 -27.06 15.19
N TRP A 331 8.70 -25.73 15.30
CA TRP A 331 7.77 -25.04 16.19
C TRP A 331 7.83 -25.58 17.64
N ASP A 332 9.03 -25.94 18.12
CA ASP A 332 9.25 -26.70 19.35
C ASP A 332 9.60 -25.80 20.55
N ILE A 333 8.62 -25.61 21.44
CA ILE A 333 8.77 -24.81 22.66
C ILE A 333 9.76 -25.40 23.68
N GLU A 334 9.94 -26.71 23.71
CA GLU A 334 10.87 -27.36 24.63
C GLU A 334 12.31 -27.15 24.16
N ALA A 335 12.56 -27.29 22.85
CA ALA A 335 13.85 -27.04 22.23
C ALA A 335 14.32 -25.59 22.39
N ALA A 336 13.39 -24.63 22.47
CA ALA A 336 13.70 -23.23 22.72
C ALA A 336 14.46 -22.98 24.03
N ASN A 337 14.43 -23.91 24.99
CA ASN A 337 15.19 -23.79 26.23
C ASN A 337 16.70 -23.86 26.04
N GLN A 338 17.17 -24.42 24.92
CA GLN A 338 18.58 -24.54 24.56
C GLN A 338 19.10 -23.32 23.78
N LEU A 339 18.21 -22.39 23.41
CA LEU A 339 18.61 -21.16 22.72
C LEU A 339 19.24 -20.17 23.69
N GLU A 340 20.16 -19.37 23.17
CA GLU A 340 20.67 -18.17 23.84
C GLU A 340 19.55 -17.20 24.20
N GLU A 341 19.78 -16.36 25.22
CA GLU A 341 18.73 -15.57 25.87
C GLU A 341 17.89 -14.74 24.89
N VAL A 342 18.54 -14.08 23.93
CA VAL A 342 17.87 -13.24 22.91
C VAL A 342 16.98 -14.09 22.00
N SER A 343 17.53 -15.15 21.41
CA SER A 343 16.82 -16.05 20.50
C SER A 343 15.67 -16.78 21.21
N LYS A 344 15.89 -17.18 22.46
CA LYS A 344 14.87 -17.77 23.33
C LYS A 344 13.74 -16.80 23.59
N LEU A 345 14.05 -15.58 24.01
CA LEU A 345 13.06 -14.55 24.30
C LEU A 345 12.22 -14.22 23.05
N TYR A 346 12.88 -14.06 21.91
CA TYR A 346 12.22 -13.84 20.63
C TYR A 346 11.27 -14.99 20.28
N PHE A 347 11.76 -16.24 20.29
CA PHE A 347 10.96 -17.40 19.93
C PHE A 347 9.75 -17.60 20.86
N LEU A 348 9.89 -17.36 22.17
CA LEU A 348 8.77 -17.46 23.10
C LEU A 348 7.69 -16.40 22.81
N ASN A 349 8.07 -15.18 22.43
CA ASN A 349 7.11 -14.15 22.02
C ASN A 349 6.44 -14.50 20.69
N LEU A 350 7.20 -15.03 19.72
CA LEU A 350 6.66 -15.55 18.46
C LEU A 350 5.63 -16.65 18.72
N TYR A 351 6.00 -17.68 19.48
CA TYR A 351 5.13 -18.80 19.81
C TYR A 351 3.85 -18.36 20.52
N ASN A 352 3.96 -17.51 21.56
CA ASN A 352 2.80 -17.04 22.31
C ASN A 352 1.86 -16.19 21.47
N THR A 353 2.40 -15.39 20.53
CA THR A 353 1.59 -14.56 19.63
C THR A 353 0.80 -15.43 18.65
N PHE A 354 1.42 -16.47 18.08
CA PHE A 354 0.70 -17.39 17.18
C PHE A 354 -0.33 -18.23 17.93
N LYS A 355 -0.02 -18.62 19.17
CA LYS A 355 -0.98 -19.30 20.05
C LYS A 355 -2.19 -18.41 20.37
N GLU A 356 -1.98 -17.11 20.62
CA GLU A 356 -3.07 -16.14 20.79
C GLU A 356 -4.00 -16.14 19.56
N PHE A 357 -3.43 -16.18 18.35
CA PHE A 357 -4.23 -16.26 17.11
C PHE A 357 -5.00 -17.58 17.00
N GLU A 358 -4.39 -18.70 17.36
CA GLU A 358 -5.06 -20.01 17.38
C GLU A 358 -6.26 -19.99 18.31
N ASP A 359 -6.06 -19.49 19.53
CA ASP A 359 -7.09 -19.42 20.57
C ASP A 359 -8.25 -18.51 20.12
N GLU A 360 -7.96 -17.33 19.56
CA GLU A 360 -8.98 -16.41 19.04
C GLU A 360 -9.75 -16.97 17.82
N LEU A 361 -9.07 -17.70 16.93
CA LEU A 361 -9.68 -18.29 15.74
C LEU A 361 -10.40 -19.63 16.02
N ALA A 362 -10.06 -20.30 17.11
CA ALA A 362 -10.69 -21.56 17.51
C ALA A 362 -12.19 -21.40 17.77
N GLU A 363 -12.61 -20.25 18.31
CA GLU A 363 -14.04 -19.94 18.57
C GLU A 363 -14.89 -19.98 17.28
N GLU A 364 -14.27 -19.69 16.13
CA GLU A 364 -14.92 -19.69 14.82
C GLU A 364 -14.61 -20.95 13.98
N GLY A 365 -13.87 -21.92 14.53
CA GLY A 365 -13.40 -23.10 13.80
C GLY A 365 -12.36 -22.78 12.71
N ASN A 366 -11.66 -21.65 12.83
CA ASN A 366 -10.72 -21.14 11.83
C ASN A 366 -9.24 -21.29 12.22
N SER A 367 -8.93 -22.06 13.27
CA SER A 367 -7.55 -22.22 13.80
C SER A 367 -6.56 -22.77 12.77
N TYR A 368 -7.01 -23.60 11.82
CA TYR A 368 -6.20 -24.12 10.70
C TYR A 368 -5.53 -23.02 9.85
N ARG A 369 -6.04 -21.78 9.91
CA ARG A 369 -5.44 -20.63 9.21
C ARG A 369 -4.08 -20.24 9.79
N VAL A 370 -3.84 -20.54 11.07
CA VAL A 370 -2.55 -20.26 11.71
C VAL A 370 -1.47 -21.22 11.20
N ASP A 371 -1.81 -22.45 10.82
CA ASP A 371 -0.84 -23.38 10.24
C ASP A 371 -0.25 -22.84 8.92
N TYR A 372 -1.08 -22.25 8.05
CA TYR A 372 -0.60 -21.57 6.85
C TYR A 372 0.28 -20.35 7.17
N LEU A 373 -0.04 -19.61 8.23
CA LEU A 373 0.79 -18.47 8.68
C LEU A 373 2.16 -18.94 9.19
N LYS A 374 2.21 -20.05 9.94
CA LYS A 374 3.47 -20.64 10.41
C LYS A 374 4.35 -21.08 9.24
N GLU A 375 3.76 -21.82 8.28
CA GLU A 375 4.47 -22.26 7.08
C GLU A 375 5.02 -21.08 6.27
N SER A 376 4.24 -20.00 6.12
CA SER A 376 4.69 -18.77 5.43
C SER A 376 5.85 -18.11 6.16
N PHE A 377 5.77 -18.00 7.50
CA PHE A 377 6.83 -17.43 8.34
C PHE A 377 8.14 -18.23 8.27
N GLU A 378 8.04 -19.55 8.16
CA GLU A 378 9.20 -20.44 8.00
C GLU A 378 9.96 -20.19 6.69
N GLN A 379 9.26 -19.80 5.62
CA GLN A 379 9.83 -19.64 4.28
C GLN A 379 10.57 -18.31 4.03
N GLU A 380 10.29 -17.25 4.79
CA GLU A 380 10.80 -15.89 4.54
C GLU A 380 12.30 -15.66 4.89
N ARG A 381 13.02 -16.67 5.43
CA ARG A 381 14.28 -16.45 6.18
C ARG A 381 15.60 -16.57 5.37
N ASN A 382 15.55 -16.60 4.05
CA ASN A 382 16.77 -16.64 3.24
C ASN A 382 17.32 -15.23 2.99
N HIS A 383 18.28 -14.80 3.80
CA HIS A 383 19.06 -13.60 3.50
C HIS A 383 19.90 -13.82 2.22
N VAL A 384 19.83 -12.88 1.29
CA VAL A 384 20.59 -12.91 0.03
C VAL A 384 21.26 -11.57 -0.22
N SER A 385 22.41 -11.60 -0.89
CA SER A 385 23.10 -10.36 -1.32
C SER A 385 22.15 -9.47 -2.12
N SER A 386 22.23 -8.15 -1.90
CA SER A 386 21.32 -7.20 -2.56
C SER A 386 21.34 -7.35 -4.08
N ALA A 387 20.17 -7.24 -4.72
CA ALA A 387 20.05 -7.36 -6.18
C ALA A 387 21.00 -6.42 -6.93
N VAL A 388 21.24 -5.21 -6.40
CA VAL A 388 22.19 -4.23 -6.96
C VAL A 388 23.62 -4.77 -6.94
N GLN A 389 24.08 -5.29 -5.81
CA GLN A 389 25.44 -5.84 -5.68
C GLN A 389 25.62 -7.09 -6.56
N CYS A 390 24.60 -7.95 -6.59
CA CYS A 390 24.58 -9.12 -7.48
C CYS A 390 24.71 -8.68 -8.95
N TYR A 391 23.90 -7.71 -9.39
CA TYR A 391 23.93 -7.21 -10.77
C TYR A 391 25.26 -6.55 -11.14
N ILE A 392 25.83 -5.72 -10.25
CA ILE A 392 27.15 -5.11 -10.46
C ILE A 392 28.22 -6.19 -10.62
N LYS A 393 28.20 -7.21 -9.76
CA LYS A 393 29.19 -8.29 -9.77
C LYS A 393 29.07 -9.19 -11.00
N GLU A 394 27.85 -9.49 -11.43
CA GLU A 394 27.57 -10.36 -12.57
C GLU A 394 27.83 -9.68 -13.92
N HIS A 395 27.47 -8.39 -14.04
CA HIS A 395 27.50 -7.68 -15.32
C HIS A 395 28.60 -6.61 -15.42
N GLY A 396 29.37 -6.36 -14.35
CA GLY A 396 30.38 -5.29 -14.32
C GLY A 396 29.78 -3.88 -14.45
N ALA A 397 28.50 -3.72 -14.10
CA ALA A 397 27.75 -2.47 -14.25
C ALA A 397 28.15 -1.43 -13.19
N SER A 398 27.90 -0.15 -13.48
CA SER A 398 27.91 0.89 -12.45
C SER A 398 26.69 0.74 -11.53
N VAL A 399 26.74 1.30 -10.32
CA VAL A 399 25.59 1.33 -9.40
C VAL A 399 24.37 1.95 -10.07
N GLN A 400 24.57 3.06 -10.80
CA GLN A 400 23.49 3.71 -11.54
C GLN A 400 22.91 2.80 -12.62
N GLY A 401 23.76 2.14 -13.42
CA GLY A 401 23.29 1.21 -14.46
C GLY A 401 22.55 0.00 -13.89
N ALA A 402 22.98 -0.51 -12.74
CA ALA A 402 22.29 -1.58 -12.02
C ALA A 402 20.90 -1.11 -11.51
N CYS A 403 20.82 0.06 -10.88
CA CYS A 403 19.55 0.62 -10.43
C CYS A 403 18.59 0.90 -11.59
N GLU A 404 19.07 1.48 -12.70
CA GLU A 404 18.26 1.72 -13.90
C GLU A 404 17.70 0.41 -14.46
N LYS A 405 18.51 -0.66 -14.52
CA LYS A 405 18.03 -1.96 -14.99
C LYS A 405 17.01 -2.59 -14.04
N LEU A 406 17.24 -2.55 -12.72
CA LEU A 406 16.32 -3.10 -11.72
C LEU A 406 14.99 -2.35 -11.71
N LEU A 407 15.00 -1.02 -11.87
CA LEU A 407 13.78 -0.23 -12.05
C LEU A 407 13.04 -0.63 -13.32
N GLY A 408 13.76 -0.89 -14.42
CA GLY A 408 13.16 -1.45 -15.64
C GLY A 408 12.51 -2.82 -15.42
N MET A 409 13.14 -3.69 -14.63
CA MET A 409 12.56 -4.99 -14.25
C MET A 409 11.28 -4.80 -13.42
N ILE A 410 11.24 -3.85 -12.48
CA ILE A 410 10.01 -3.53 -11.73
C ILE A 410 8.88 -3.10 -12.68
N GLU A 411 9.17 -2.28 -13.70
CA GLU A 411 8.17 -1.91 -14.71
C GLU A 411 7.66 -3.12 -15.52
N GLU A 412 8.53 -4.08 -15.86
CA GLU A 412 8.14 -5.34 -16.51
C GLU A 412 7.29 -6.22 -15.57
N GLU A 413 7.66 -6.35 -14.29
CA GLU A 413 6.91 -7.10 -13.29
C GLU A 413 5.51 -6.52 -13.04
N TRP A 414 5.34 -5.19 -13.09
CA TRP A 414 4.01 -4.60 -13.07
C TRP A 414 3.16 -4.99 -14.27
N LYS A 415 3.76 -5.09 -15.48
CA LYS A 415 3.03 -5.57 -16.68
C LYS A 415 2.64 -7.04 -16.55
N ILE A 416 3.50 -7.87 -15.95
CA ILE A 416 3.19 -9.27 -15.63
C ILE A 416 2.04 -9.33 -14.62
N LEU A 417 2.12 -8.57 -13.53
CA LEU A 417 1.08 -8.50 -12.51
C LEU A 417 -0.26 -8.03 -13.08
N ASN A 418 -0.25 -7.02 -13.95
CA ASN A 418 -1.44 -6.56 -14.67
C ASN A 418 -2.05 -7.70 -15.51
N ASN A 419 -1.23 -8.47 -16.25
CA ASN A 419 -1.69 -9.59 -17.07
C ASN A 419 -2.32 -10.70 -16.21
N GLU A 420 -1.66 -11.06 -15.12
CA GLU A 420 -2.16 -12.06 -14.18
C GLU A 420 -3.50 -11.64 -13.57
N CYS A 421 -3.68 -10.36 -13.22
CA CYS A 421 -4.97 -9.84 -12.74
C CYS A 421 -6.10 -9.98 -13.77
N LEU A 422 -5.81 -9.89 -15.07
CA LEU A 422 -6.81 -10.10 -16.13
C LEU A 422 -7.16 -11.59 -16.31
N ASN A 423 -6.25 -12.49 -15.97
CA ASN A 423 -6.42 -13.93 -16.11
C ASN A 423 -7.08 -14.57 -14.87
N MET A 424 -6.91 -13.97 -13.68
CA MET A 424 -7.44 -14.47 -12.40
C MET A 424 -8.94 -14.17 -12.16
N THR A 425 -9.78 -14.29 -13.19
CA THR A 425 -11.24 -14.02 -13.08
C THR A 425 -11.99 -14.99 -12.14
N ALA A 426 -11.43 -16.17 -11.87
CA ALA A 426 -12.02 -17.17 -10.97
C ALA A 426 -11.72 -16.93 -9.49
N MET A 427 -10.73 -16.09 -9.17
CA MET A 427 -10.31 -15.82 -7.79
C MET A 427 -11.06 -14.62 -7.21
N PRO A 428 -11.52 -14.67 -5.95
CA PRO A 428 -12.14 -13.51 -5.31
C PRO A 428 -11.19 -12.30 -5.25
N LYS A 429 -11.69 -11.12 -5.61
CA LYS A 429 -10.93 -9.85 -5.49
C LYS A 429 -10.39 -9.61 -4.08
N SER A 430 -11.07 -10.11 -3.05
CA SER A 430 -10.63 -10.04 -1.65
C SER A 430 -9.32 -10.78 -1.35
N LEU A 431 -8.87 -11.67 -2.25
CA LEU A 431 -7.57 -12.36 -2.16
C LEU A 431 -6.50 -11.71 -3.06
N ILE A 432 -6.90 -11.20 -4.22
CA ILE A 432 -5.99 -10.58 -5.19
C ILE A 432 -5.58 -9.16 -4.76
N MET A 433 -6.55 -8.33 -4.35
CA MET A 433 -6.31 -6.93 -4.04
C MET A 433 -5.29 -6.70 -2.91
N PRO A 434 -5.24 -7.52 -1.83
CA PRO A 434 -4.16 -7.42 -0.84
C PRO A 434 -2.75 -7.54 -1.45
N ILE A 435 -2.55 -8.38 -2.46
CA ILE A 435 -1.24 -8.55 -3.13
C ILE A 435 -0.88 -7.27 -3.90
N ILE A 436 -1.83 -6.73 -4.67
CA ILE A 436 -1.65 -5.47 -5.42
C ILE A 436 -1.42 -4.30 -4.47
N ASN A 437 -2.19 -4.24 -3.39
CA ASN A 437 -2.05 -3.21 -2.37
C ASN A 437 -0.73 -3.31 -1.61
N ASN A 438 -0.20 -4.52 -1.41
CA ASN A 438 1.15 -4.69 -0.87
C ASN A 438 2.21 -4.12 -1.82
N ALA A 439 2.13 -4.41 -3.13
CA ALA A 439 3.03 -3.82 -4.12
C ALA A 439 2.97 -2.28 -4.15
N ARG A 440 1.76 -1.70 -4.09
CA ARG A 440 1.54 -0.24 -3.97
C ARG A 440 2.16 0.33 -2.70
N THR A 441 2.05 -0.40 -1.60
CA THR A 441 2.57 0.02 -0.29
C THR A 441 4.09 -0.04 -0.27
N ILE A 442 4.69 -1.08 -0.84
CA ILE A 442 6.14 -1.20 -1.03
C ILE A 442 6.67 -0.04 -1.88
N GLU A 443 6.04 0.26 -3.03
CA GLU A 443 6.43 1.45 -3.81
C GLU A 443 6.32 2.72 -2.98
N THR A 444 5.21 2.90 -2.28
CA THR A 444 5.01 4.08 -1.42
C THR A 444 6.17 4.21 -0.43
N MET A 445 6.53 3.15 0.27
CA MET A 445 7.53 3.15 1.35
C MET A 445 8.98 3.24 0.85
N TYR A 446 9.31 2.67 -0.33
CA TYR A 446 10.69 2.50 -0.77
C TYR A 446 11.09 3.30 -2.02
N ARG A 447 10.15 3.99 -2.69
CA ARG A 447 10.40 4.68 -3.97
C ARG A 447 11.54 5.69 -3.94
N LYS A 448 11.67 6.48 -2.87
CA LYS A 448 12.70 7.53 -2.74
C LYS A 448 13.85 7.13 -1.81
N SER A 449 13.54 6.37 -0.77
CA SER A 449 14.45 5.95 0.28
C SER A 449 13.83 4.80 1.08
N ASP A 450 14.64 4.09 1.86
CA ASP A 450 14.14 3.17 2.88
C ASP A 450 13.44 3.95 4.01
N SER A 451 12.15 4.18 3.82
CA SER A 451 11.31 4.93 4.77
C SER A 451 10.86 4.07 5.95
N TYR A 452 11.09 2.75 5.91
CA TYR A 452 10.81 1.85 7.03
C TYR A 452 11.93 1.95 8.07
N THR A 453 13.18 1.77 7.64
CA THR A 453 14.34 1.92 8.53
C THR A 453 14.56 3.38 8.93
N HIS A 454 14.45 4.32 7.99
CA HIS A 454 14.68 5.76 8.22
C HIS A 454 13.36 6.54 8.27
N ALA A 455 12.56 6.26 9.30
CA ALA A 455 11.17 6.72 9.40
C ALA A 455 10.99 8.20 9.82
N SER A 456 12.07 8.91 10.17
CA SER A 456 12.00 10.22 10.82
C SER A 456 11.51 11.38 9.96
N THR A 457 11.37 11.19 8.66
CA THR A 457 10.98 12.24 7.69
C THR A 457 9.69 11.86 6.95
N THR A 458 9.78 11.41 5.70
CA THR A 458 8.64 11.15 4.82
C THR A 458 7.63 10.17 5.41
N MET A 459 8.10 9.14 6.12
CA MET A 459 7.22 8.17 6.76
C MET A 459 6.43 8.81 7.90
N LYS A 460 7.10 9.61 8.74
CA LYS A 460 6.46 10.35 9.82
C LYS A 460 5.36 11.27 9.30
N ASP A 461 5.61 11.99 8.21
CA ASP A 461 4.63 12.90 7.61
C ASP A 461 3.39 12.15 7.10
N ARG A 462 3.59 11.00 6.43
CA ARG A 462 2.50 10.16 5.92
C ARG A 462 1.67 9.54 7.04
N ILE A 463 2.31 9.04 8.10
CA ILE A 463 1.60 8.52 9.27
C ILE A 463 0.84 9.65 9.96
N THR A 464 1.45 10.83 10.11
CA THR A 464 0.79 12.01 10.69
C THR A 464 -0.48 12.34 9.92
N LEU A 465 -0.40 12.37 8.59
CA LEU A 465 -1.52 12.67 7.71
C LEU A 465 -2.69 11.67 7.83
N LEU A 466 -2.41 10.38 8.09
CA LEU A 466 -3.44 9.34 8.18
C LEU A 466 -3.96 9.08 9.59
N LEU A 467 -3.13 9.16 10.62
CA LEU A 467 -3.44 8.67 11.97
C LEU A 467 -3.42 9.77 13.05
N VAL A 468 -2.95 10.97 12.72
CA VAL A 468 -2.84 12.08 13.68
C VAL A 468 -3.72 13.25 13.29
N GLU A 469 -3.57 13.74 12.05
CA GLU A 469 -4.29 14.91 11.57
C GLU A 469 -5.77 14.58 11.33
N PRO A 470 -6.70 15.32 11.97
CA PRO A 470 -8.12 15.13 11.69
C PRO A 470 -8.44 15.64 10.29
N ILE A 471 -9.49 15.06 9.70
CA ILE A 471 -10.06 15.61 8.48
C ILE A 471 -10.76 16.94 8.76
N SER A 472 -10.61 17.91 7.85
CA SER A 472 -11.30 19.19 7.93
C SER A 472 -12.74 19.07 7.40
N PHE A 473 -13.73 19.37 8.24
CA PHE A 473 -15.15 19.38 7.87
C PHE A 473 -15.55 20.65 7.13
#